data_AF-A0A7Y3AHG2-F1
#
_entry.id   AF-A0A7Y3AHG2-F1
#
_cell.length_a   1.000
_cell.length_b   1.000
_cell.length_c   1.000
_cell.angle_alpha   90.00
_cell.angle_beta   90.00
_cell.angle_gamma   90.00
#
_symmetry.space_group_name_H-M   'P 1'
#
loop_
_entity.id
_entity.type
_entity.pdbx_description
1 polymer ?
#
loop_
_entity_poly.entity_id
_entity_poly.type
_entity_poly.pdbx_seq_one_letter_code
_entity_poly.pdbx_strand_id
1 'polypeptide(L)'
;MKHAARAGHENFLLAGIQQGQRPKLQGVSKANCAYLLFESAENPSMLIGMSDVMPYPTRTFRNLSGEEIEAYSNRFSSHLVDTVQRYQPQLIHSHHLWVLTSLVKQLFPHTAVVASCHGSDLRQHDQCPHLRRQVSSGCQLLDAI
;
A
#
# COMPACT_ATOMS: atom_id res chain seq x y z
N MET A 1 -13.10 0.94 6.93
CA MET A 1 -13.14 2.24 7.65
C MET A 1 -14.52 2.55 8.25
N LYS A 2 -15.60 2.78 7.48
CA LYS A 2 -16.94 3.07 8.05
C LYS A 2 -17.40 2.09 9.16
N HIS A 3 -17.22 0.78 8.94
CA HIS A 3 -17.60 -0.24 9.92
C HIS A 3 -16.74 -0.14 11.20
N ALA A 4 -15.42 0.01 11.05
CA ALA A 4 -14.50 0.21 12.18
C ALA A 4 -14.86 1.47 12.99
N ALA A 5 -15.14 2.59 12.31
CA ALA A 5 -15.61 3.82 12.96
C ALA A 5 -16.92 3.63 13.74
N ARG A 6 -17.89 2.89 13.17
CA ARG A 6 -19.15 2.54 13.85
C ARG A 6 -18.95 1.65 15.08
N ALA A 7 -17.89 0.84 15.08
CA ALA A 7 -17.50 0.03 16.22
C ALA A 7 -16.66 0.81 17.25
N GLY A 8 -16.46 2.12 17.07
CA GLY A 8 -15.72 2.98 18.01
C GLY A 8 -14.21 3.02 17.77
N HIS A 9 -13.71 2.48 16.66
CA HIS A 9 -12.29 2.55 16.32
C HIS A 9 -11.95 3.83 15.56
N GLU A 10 -10.86 4.46 15.95
CA GLU A 10 -10.25 5.53 15.17
C GLU A 10 -9.56 4.94 13.93
N ASN A 11 -9.71 5.63 12.79
CA ASN A 11 -9.08 5.21 11.54
C ASN A 11 -8.09 6.27 11.08
N PHE A 12 -7.02 5.80 10.46
CA PHE A 12 -6.08 6.61 9.69
C PHE A 12 -5.89 5.97 8.31
N LEU A 13 -5.84 6.80 7.27
CA LEU A 13 -5.56 6.36 5.91
C LEU A 13 -4.17 6.82 5.48
N LEU A 14 -3.34 5.88 5.03
CA LEU A 14 -2.19 6.19 4.18
C LEU A 14 -2.45 5.62 2.78
N ALA A 15 -2.34 6.45 1.75
CA ALA A 15 -2.56 6.02 0.37
C ALA A 15 -1.66 6.73 -0.63
N GLY A 16 -1.22 5.99 -1.65
CA GLY A 16 -0.69 6.57 -2.89
C GLY A 16 -1.84 7.10 -3.74
N ILE A 17 -1.79 8.36 -4.17
CA ILE A 17 -2.83 8.99 -5.01
C ILE A 17 -2.23 9.79 -6.16
N GLN A 18 -3.00 9.99 -7.22
CA GLN A 18 -2.67 10.97 -8.25
C GLN A 18 -3.02 12.39 -7.76
N GLN A 19 -2.28 13.39 -8.22
CA GLN A 19 -2.58 14.79 -7.92
C GLN A 19 -4.04 15.14 -8.27
N GLY A 20 -4.74 15.79 -7.33
CA GLY A 20 -6.16 16.15 -7.48
C GLY A 20 -7.16 15.03 -7.16
N GLN A 21 -6.71 13.78 -7.04
CA GLN A 21 -7.57 12.62 -6.77
C GLN A 21 -7.58 12.24 -5.28
N ARG A 22 -8.18 13.10 -4.44
CA ARG A 22 -8.35 12.78 -3.01
C ARG A 22 -9.67 12.04 -2.78
N PRO A 23 -9.64 10.79 -2.29
CA PRO A 23 -10.87 10.03 -2.09
C PRO A 23 -11.70 10.63 -0.94
N LYS A 24 -13.02 10.67 -1.13
CA LYS A 24 -13.98 10.99 -0.06
C LYS A 24 -14.40 9.71 0.63
N LEU A 25 -13.87 9.46 1.83
CA LEU A 25 -14.10 8.22 2.56
C LEU A 25 -14.91 8.48 3.83
N GLN A 26 -15.87 7.60 4.10
CA GLN A 26 -16.62 7.61 5.36
C GLN A 26 -15.85 6.89 6.45
N GLY A 27 -15.88 7.44 7.66
CA GLY A 27 -15.23 6.85 8.84
C GLY A 27 -13.75 7.21 9.03
N VAL A 28 -13.23 8.18 8.26
CA VAL A 28 -11.91 8.78 8.45
C VAL A 28 -12.00 10.29 8.20
N SER A 29 -11.37 11.10 9.06
CA SER A 29 -11.34 12.55 8.90
C SER A 29 -10.23 12.96 7.93
N LYS A 30 -10.32 14.15 7.33
CA LYS A 30 -9.24 14.67 6.46
C LYS A 30 -7.92 14.86 7.21
N ALA A 31 -7.97 15.09 8.52
CA ALA A 31 -6.79 15.21 9.36
C ALA A 31 -6.09 13.86 9.59
N ASN A 32 -6.84 12.75 9.50
CA ASN A 32 -6.33 11.39 9.67
C ASN A 32 -6.04 10.73 8.31
N CYS A 33 -5.45 11.50 7.39
CA CYS A 33 -5.05 11.01 6.09
C CYS A 33 -3.65 11.50 5.73
N ALA A 34 -2.78 10.57 5.33
CA ALA A 34 -1.50 10.84 4.68
C ALA A 34 -1.58 10.37 3.22
N TYR A 35 -1.09 11.20 2.30
CA TYR A 35 -1.13 10.91 0.88
C TYR A 35 0.25 11.03 0.28
N LEU A 36 0.73 9.96 -0.34
CA LEU A 36 1.90 10.00 -1.21
C LEU A 36 1.43 10.36 -2.61
N LEU A 37 1.86 11.51 -3.12
CA LEU A 37 1.44 11.99 -4.44
C LEU A 37 2.29 11.37 -5.55
N PHE A 38 1.66 10.63 -6.45
CA PHE A 38 2.26 10.13 -7.69
C PHE A 38 1.90 11.03 -8.87
N GLU A 39 2.74 11.00 -9.91
CA GLU A 39 2.68 11.92 -11.06
C GLU A 39 2.79 13.39 -10.63
N SER A 40 3.68 13.66 -9.67
CA SER A 40 4.09 15.00 -9.24
C SER A 40 5.54 15.27 -9.64
N ALA A 41 6.00 16.52 -9.51
CA ALA A 41 7.41 16.87 -9.73
C ALA A 41 8.38 16.02 -8.89
N GLU A 42 7.94 15.56 -7.71
CA GLU A 42 8.72 14.73 -6.79
C GLU A 42 8.68 13.23 -7.14
N ASN A 43 7.62 12.78 -7.82
CA ASN A 43 7.34 11.38 -8.14
C ASN A 43 6.83 11.19 -9.58
N PRO A 44 7.62 11.58 -10.62
CA PRO A 44 7.18 11.40 -12.01
C PRO A 44 7.12 9.91 -12.37
N SER A 45 6.08 9.48 -13.10
CA SER A 45 6.00 8.15 -13.71
C SER A 45 6.07 6.96 -12.73
N MET A 46 5.50 7.10 -11.54
CA MET A 46 5.47 6.07 -10.50
C MET A 46 4.06 5.62 -10.12
N LEU A 47 3.05 6.00 -10.91
CA LEU A 47 1.72 5.41 -10.79
C LEU A 47 1.70 4.00 -11.39
N ILE A 48 1.75 2.99 -10.52
CA ILE A 48 1.77 1.57 -10.91
C ILE A 48 0.39 0.96 -10.65
N GLY A 49 -0.17 0.33 -11.69
CA GLY A 49 -1.45 -0.36 -11.59
C GLY A 49 -1.34 -1.71 -10.90
N MET A 50 -2.37 -2.09 -10.13
CA MET A 50 -2.51 -3.45 -9.61
C MET A 50 -2.86 -4.49 -10.70
N SER A 51 -3.09 -4.05 -11.93
CA SER A 51 -3.38 -4.87 -13.09
C SER A 51 -2.52 -4.41 -14.27
N ASP A 52 -2.15 -5.34 -15.16
CA ASP A 52 -1.43 -5.02 -16.39
C ASP A 52 -2.29 -4.19 -17.37
N VAL A 53 -3.61 -4.18 -17.16
CA VAL A 53 -4.58 -3.34 -17.89
C VAL A 53 -5.35 -2.49 -16.88
N MET A 54 -5.20 -1.17 -17.00
CA MET A 54 -5.90 -0.16 -16.20
C MET A 54 -6.70 0.77 -17.12
N PRO A 55 -7.81 1.36 -16.65
CA PRO A 55 -8.62 2.29 -17.45
C PRO A 55 -7.96 3.67 -17.67
N TYR A 56 -6.73 3.85 -17.19
CA TYR A 56 -5.92 5.06 -17.31
C TYR A 56 -4.44 4.68 -17.41
N PRO A 57 -3.57 5.57 -17.92
CA PRO A 57 -2.14 5.28 -18.06
C PRO A 57 -1.49 4.96 -16.72
N THR A 58 -0.89 3.77 -16.63
CA THR A 58 -0.10 3.33 -15.49
C THR A 58 1.08 2.50 -15.95
N ARG A 59 2.11 2.42 -15.13
CA ARG A 59 3.13 1.37 -15.24
C ARG A 59 2.60 0.05 -14.68
N THR A 60 3.26 -1.05 -15.02
CA THR A 60 2.92 -2.39 -14.54
C THR A 60 4.07 -2.96 -13.74
N PHE A 61 3.78 -3.70 -12.66
CA PHE A 61 4.81 -4.35 -11.84
C PHE A 61 5.69 -5.31 -12.65
N ARG A 62 5.14 -5.93 -13.70
CA ARG A 62 5.85 -6.82 -14.61
C ARG A 62 7.06 -6.14 -15.28
N ASN A 63 6.93 -4.87 -15.60
CA ASN A 63 7.91 -4.12 -16.38
C ASN A 63 8.84 -3.25 -15.52
N LEU A 64 8.77 -3.35 -14.19
CA LEU A 64 9.65 -2.61 -13.30
C LEU A 64 10.97 -3.35 -13.11
N SER A 65 12.08 -2.62 -13.18
CA SER A 65 13.39 -3.12 -12.77
C SER A 65 13.47 -3.27 -11.25
N GLY A 66 14.49 -3.98 -10.75
CA GLY A 66 14.75 -4.08 -9.31
C GLY A 66 14.94 -2.72 -8.65
N GLU A 67 15.69 -1.82 -9.30
CA GLU A 67 15.93 -0.45 -8.83
C GLU A 67 14.62 0.37 -8.75
N GLU A 68 13.71 0.17 -9.69
CA GLU A 68 12.42 0.88 -9.70
C GLU A 68 11.48 0.36 -8.61
N ILE A 69 11.51 -0.95 -8.34
CA ILE A 69 10.78 -1.56 -7.22
C ILE A 69 11.33 -1.06 -5.88
N GLU A 70 12.65 -0.94 -5.76
CA GLU A 70 13.29 -0.38 -4.58
C GLU A 70 12.93 1.09 -4.40
N ALA A 71 13.01 1.89 -5.46
CA ALA A 71 12.61 3.31 -5.44
C ALA A 71 11.12 3.47 -5.05
N TYR A 72 10.24 2.61 -5.56
CA TYR A 72 8.83 2.59 -5.18
C TYR A 72 8.67 2.29 -3.68
N SER A 73 9.36 1.24 -3.20
CA SER A 73 9.30 0.82 -1.81
C SER A 73 9.82 1.92 -0.87
N ASN A 74 10.97 2.52 -1.19
CA ASN A 74 11.60 3.57 -0.39
C ASN A 74 10.73 4.83 -0.26
N ARG A 75 10.00 5.22 -1.31
CA ARG A 75 9.06 6.35 -1.26
C ARG A 75 7.90 6.10 -0.29
N PHE A 76 7.42 4.86 -0.23
CA PHE A 76 6.43 4.47 0.77
C PHE A 76 7.02 4.34 2.17
N SER A 77 8.23 3.80 2.31
CA SER A 77 8.87 3.56 3.61
C SER A 77 8.93 4.81 4.48
N SER A 78 9.35 5.95 3.95
CA SER A 78 9.41 7.20 4.72
C SER A 78 8.04 7.63 5.21
N HIS A 79 7.04 7.64 4.33
CA HIS A 79 5.66 8.01 4.67
C HIS A 79 5.04 7.04 5.69
N LEU A 80 5.32 5.74 5.55
CA LEU A 80 4.87 4.71 6.46
C LEU A 80 5.47 4.91 7.84
N VAL A 81 6.79 5.06 7.94
CA VAL A 81 7.50 5.26 9.22
C VAL A 81 6.98 6.50 9.93
N ASP A 82 6.92 7.64 9.24
CA ASP A 82 6.42 8.89 9.82
C ASP A 82 4.96 8.79 10.28
N THR A 83 4.14 8.04 9.55
CA THR A 83 2.72 7.88 9.87
C THR A 83 2.52 6.93 11.04
N VAL A 84 3.16 5.77 11.03
CA VAL A 84 3.06 4.79 12.12
C VAL A 84 3.67 5.34 13.41
N GLN A 85 4.78 6.07 13.34
CA GLN A 85 5.37 6.71 14.51
C GLN A 85 4.45 7.76 15.15
N ARG A 86 3.75 8.57 14.33
CA ARG A 86 2.83 9.60 14.84
C ARG A 86 1.50 9.03 15.33
N TYR A 87 0.95 8.06 14.61
CA TYR A 87 -0.40 7.54 14.88
C TYR A 87 -0.41 6.34 15.84
N GLN A 88 0.72 5.63 15.97
CA GLN A 88 0.87 4.45 16.84
C GLN A 88 -0.30 3.45 16.69
N PRO A 89 -0.60 2.97 15.46
CA PRO A 89 -1.70 2.06 15.23
C PRO A 89 -1.50 0.73 15.98
N GLN A 90 -2.59 0.24 16.57
CA GLN A 90 -2.64 -1.11 17.14
C GLN A 90 -2.80 -2.19 16.06
N LEU A 91 -3.38 -1.80 14.90
CA LEU A 91 -3.66 -2.66 13.76
C LEU A 91 -3.42 -1.88 12.47
N ILE A 92 -2.72 -2.50 11.53
CA ILE A 92 -2.59 -2.01 10.16
C ILE A 92 -3.41 -2.92 9.24
N HIS A 93 -4.40 -2.35 8.56
CA HIS A 93 -5.13 -3.05 7.49
C HIS A 93 -4.59 -2.59 6.13
N SER A 94 -3.83 -3.46 5.47
CA SER A 94 -3.27 -3.16 4.15
C SER A 94 -4.16 -3.67 3.03
N HIS A 95 -4.39 -2.83 2.02
CA HIS A 95 -5.23 -3.20 0.88
C HIS A 95 -4.38 -3.52 -0.36
N HIS A 96 -4.58 -4.75 -0.84
CA HIS A 96 -3.78 -5.61 -1.72
C HIS A 96 -2.68 -6.42 -1.02
N LEU A 97 -2.74 -7.75 -1.15
CA LEU A 97 -1.75 -8.69 -0.66
C LEU A 97 -0.52 -8.71 -1.60
N TRP A 98 0.23 -7.61 -1.63
CA TRP A 98 1.31 -7.38 -2.60
C TRP A 98 2.56 -6.72 -1.98
N VAL A 99 3.42 -6.11 -2.81
CA VAL A 99 4.73 -5.54 -2.42
C VAL A 99 4.62 -4.62 -1.19
N LEU A 100 3.65 -3.71 -1.17
CA LEU A 100 3.51 -2.75 -0.06
C LEU A 100 3.11 -3.44 1.25
N THR A 101 2.26 -4.47 1.20
CA THR A 101 1.87 -5.24 2.39
C THR A 101 3.05 -6.01 2.97
N SER A 102 3.87 -6.61 2.10
CA SER A 102 5.11 -7.25 2.51
C SER A 102 6.05 -6.25 3.20
N LEU A 103 6.25 -5.08 2.59
CA LEU A 103 7.07 -3.99 3.13
C LEU A 103 6.56 -3.52 4.51
N VAL A 104 5.25 -3.30 4.66
CA VAL A 104 4.64 -2.87 5.93
C VAL A 104 4.95 -3.88 7.05
N LYS A 105 4.80 -5.19 6.79
CA LYS A 105 5.08 -6.19 7.82
C LYS A 105 6.57 -6.25 8.18
N GLN A 106 7.45 -6.02 7.21
CA GLN A 106 8.91 -5.94 7.46
C GLN A 106 9.30 -4.71 8.27
N LEU A 107 8.69 -3.54 8.00
CA LEU A 107 8.98 -2.29 8.73
C LEU A 107 8.42 -2.31 10.16
N PHE A 108 7.28 -2.96 10.38
CA PHE A 108 6.57 -2.96 11.66
C PHE A 108 6.30 -4.40 12.13
N PRO A 109 7.33 -5.20 12.43
CA PRO A 109 7.18 -6.62 12.74
C PRO A 109 6.33 -6.90 13.98
N HIS A 110 6.25 -5.93 14.90
CA HIS A 110 5.51 -6.03 16.16
C HIS A 110 4.11 -5.41 16.12
N THR A 111 3.74 -4.72 15.04
CA THR A 111 2.37 -4.23 14.85
C THR A 111 1.56 -5.33 14.16
N ALA A 112 0.32 -5.54 14.61
CA ALA A 112 -0.58 -6.48 13.94
C ALA A 112 -0.88 -5.96 12.53
N VAL A 113 -0.66 -6.79 11.51
CA VAL A 113 -0.95 -6.45 10.12
C VAL A 113 -1.90 -7.49 9.55
N VAL A 114 -3.05 -7.00 9.09
CA VAL A 114 -4.02 -7.79 8.33
C VAL A 114 -4.09 -7.24 6.91
N ALA A 115 -4.34 -8.12 5.95
CA ALA A 115 -4.48 -7.70 4.56
C ALA A 115 -5.84 -8.10 4.02
N SER A 116 -6.20 -7.56 2.85
CA SER A 116 -7.25 -8.14 2.03
C SER A 116 -6.68 -8.48 0.67
N CYS A 117 -6.88 -9.74 0.27
CA CYS A 117 -6.44 -10.27 -1.01
C CYS A 117 -7.53 -10.10 -2.07
N HIS A 118 -7.14 -9.61 -3.24
CA HIS A 118 -7.99 -9.45 -4.41
C HIS A 118 -7.54 -10.35 -5.55
N GLY A 119 -8.41 -10.61 -6.52
CA GLY A 119 -8.05 -11.40 -7.71
C GLY A 119 -6.90 -10.80 -8.53
N SER A 120 -6.66 -9.49 -8.44
CA SER A 120 -5.47 -8.83 -8.99
C SER A 120 -4.17 -9.33 -8.37
N ASP A 121 -4.18 -9.66 -7.09
CA ASP A 121 -2.98 -9.97 -6.32
C ASP A 121 -2.46 -11.35 -6.71
N LEU A 122 -3.38 -12.32 -6.83
CA LEU A 122 -3.08 -13.66 -7.33
C LEU A 122 -2.56 -13.61 -8.77
N ARG A 123 -3.20 -12.83 -9.63
CA ARG A 123 -2.76 -12.66 -11.02
C ARG A 123 -1.39 -12.00 -11.10
N GLN A 124 -1.13 -10.97 -10.31
CA GLN A 124 0.19 -10.33 -10.25
C GLN A 124 1.25 -11.29 -9.70
N HIS A 125 0.90 -12.14 -8.73
CA HIS A 125 1.80 -13.20 -8.25
C HIS A 125 2.23 -14.10 -9.41
N ASP A 126 1.28 -14.52 -10.25
CA ASP A 126 1.60 -15.35 -11.42
C ASP A 126 2.43 -14.60 -12.46
N GLN A 127 2.06 -13.35 -12.75
CA GLN A 127 2.63 -12.53 -13.83
C GLN A 127 3.99 -11.90 -13.50
N CYS A 128 4.32 -11.74 -12.21
CA CYS A 128 5.56 -11.13 -11.71
C CYS A 128 6.40 -12.13 -10.91
N PRO A 129 6.95 -13.19 -11.53
CA PRO A 129 7.75 -14.20 -10.83
C PRO A 129 8.96 -13.61 -10.10
N HIS A 130 9.55 -12.53 -10.63
CA HIS A 130 10.67 -11.80 -10.02
C HIS A 130 10.31 -11.14 -8.68
N LEU A 131 9.03 -10.87 -8.41
CA LEU A 131 8.57 -10.25 -7.16
C LEU A 131 8.03 -11.25 -6.14
N ARG A 132 7.77 -12.50 -6.52
CA ARG A 132 7.12 -13.50 -5.63
C ARG A 132 7.84 -13.66 -4.30
N ARG A 133 9.18 -13.72 -4.32
CA ARG A 133 9.98 -13.86 -3.09
C ARG A 133 9.83 -12.64 -2.19
N GLN A 134 9.95 -11.44 -2.76
CA GLN A 134 9.80 -10.18 -2.03
C GLN A 134 8.39 -10.01 -1.45
N VAL A 135 7.35 -10.41 -2.18
CA VAL A 135 5.98 -10.35 -1.67
C VAL A 135 5.78 -11.38 -0.56
N SER A 136 6.23 -12.62 -0.77
CA SER A 136 6.02 -13.71 0.19
C SER A 136 6.76 -13.48 1.51
N SER A 137 7.95 -12.86 1.49
CA SER A 137 8.78 -12.68 2.67
C SER A 137 8.11 -11.91 3.81
N GLY A 138 7.24 -10.94 3.49
CA GLY A 138 6.45 -10.22 4.48
C GLY A 138 5.02 -10.76 4.58
N CYS A 139 4.39 -11.10 3.46
CA CYS A 139 2.99 -11.55 3.47
C CYS A 139 2.76 -12.87 4.23
N GLN A 140 3.76 -13.74 4.34
CA GLN A 140 3.66 -14.98 5.13
C GLN A 140 3.67 -14.74 6.64
N LEU A 141 4.05 -13.55 7.08
CA LEU A 141 4.14 -13.17 8.49
C LEU A 141 2.92 -12.37 8.97
N LEU A 142 1.91 -12.21 8.11
CA LEU A 142 0.70 -11.46 8.45
C LEU A 142 -0.13 -12.17 9.50
N ASP A 143 -0.82 -11.36 10.30
CA ASP A 143 -1.66 -11.83 11.39
C ASP A 143 -3.01 -12.38 10.86
N ALA A 144 -3.51 -11.86 9.72
CA ALA A 144 -4.65 -12.42 8.98
C ALA A 144 -4.70 -11.90 7.53
N ILE A 145 -5.47 -12.60 6.67
CA ILE A 145 -5.82 -12.22 5.29
C ILE A 145 -7.34 -12.32 5.11
#